data_AF-A0A6I4WA20-F1
#
_entry.id   AF-A0A6I4WA20-F1
#
_cell.length_a   1.000
_cell.length_b   1.000
_cell.length_c   1.000
_cell.angle_alpha   90.00
_cell.angle_beta   90.00
_cell.angle_gamma   90.00
#
_symmetry.space_group_name_H-M   'P 1'
#
loop_
_entity.id
_entity.type
_entity.pdbx_description
1 polymer ?
#
loop_
_entity_poly.entity_id
_entity_poly.type
_entity_poly.pdbx_seq_one_letter_code
_entity_poly.pdbx_strand_id
1 'polypeptide(L)' 'MDHREPLPGYREPEGRWLQPYVSRDGTWTCRLRRPLSHAQEKAGLLYVVVAADCDGLAALMAHEDEKAARLNPA' A
#
# COMPACT_ATOMS: atom_id res chain seq x y z
N MET A 1 -14.61 13.24 19.10
CA MET A 1 -14.22 14.45 18.36
C MET A 1 -12.83 14.20 17.81
N ASP A 2 -12.72 13.74 16.57
CA ASP A 2 -11.45 13.63 15.84
C ASP A 2 -11.44 14.70 14.75
N HIS A 3 -11.32 15.97 15.16
CA HIS A 3 -10.98 17.06 14.26
C HIS A 3 -9.46 17.16 14.20
N ARG A 4 -8.83 16.24 13.47
CA ARG A 4 -7.44 16.43 13.05
C ARG A 4 -7.49 17.17 11.73
N GLU A 5 -7.64 18.49 11.80
CA GLU A 5 -7.54 19.35 10.62
C GLU A 5 -6.24 19.00 9.88
N PRO A 6 -6.31 18.54 8.61
CA PRO A 6 -5.11 18.21 7.87
C PRO A 6 -4.30 19.48 7.68
N LEU A 7 -3.00 19.43 8.01
CA LEU A 7 -2.08 20.55 7.85
C LEU A 7 -2.16 21.10 6.41
N PRO A 8 -2.06 22.42 6.18
CA PRO A 8 -2.04 22.96 4.83
C PRO A 8 -0.89 22.32 4.02
N GLY A 9 -1.23 21.54 2.98
CA GLY A 9 -0.30 20.74 2.19
C GLY A 9 -0.29 19.24 2.50
N TYR A 10 -0.95 18.78 3.57
CA TYR A 10 -1.18 17.35 3.82
C TYR A 10 -2.31 16.86 2.92
N ARG A 11 -1.95 16.28 1.78
CA ARG A 11 -2.85 15.41 1.02
C ARG A 11 -2.72 14.02 1.62
N GLU A 12 -3.81 13.52 2.18
CA GLU A 12 -3.83 12.12 2.59
C GLU A 12 -3.51 11.28 1.34
N PRO A 13 -2.50 10.38 1.37
CA PRO A 13 -2.09 9.67 0.16
C PRO A 13 -3.27 8.89 -0.38
N GLU A 14 -3.63 9.16 -1.63
CA GLU A 14 -4.73 8.50 -2.31
C GLU A 14 -4.40 7.01 -2.46
N GLY A 15 -5.34 6.15 -2.10
CA GLY A 15 -5.21 4.70 -2.25
C GLY A 15 -4.82 3.94 -0.98
N ARG A 16 -4.48 2.67 -1.18
CA ARG A 16 -4.34 1.65 -0.14
C ARG A 16 -2.94 1.63 0.52
N TRP A 17 -1.96 2.24 -0.15
CA TRP A 17 -0.54 2.17 0.17
C TRP A 17 -0.03 3.44 0.89
N LEU A 18 0.97 3.28 1.75
CA LEU A 18 1.75 4.38 2.31
C LEU A 18 2.70 4.93 1.24
N GLN A 19 3.39 6.03 1.54
CA GLN A 19 4.41 6.57 0.66
C GLN A 19 5.57 5.55 0.48
N PRO A 20 5.91 5.17 -0.77
CA PRO A 20 7.11 4.39 -1.06
C PRO A 20 8.38 5.03 -0.52
N TYR A 21 9.30 4.20 -0.03
CA TYR A 21 10.62 4.65 0.43
C TYR A 21 11.71 3.64 0.04
N VAL A 22 12.96 4.11 -0.02
CA VAL A 22 14.13 3.27 -0.27
C VAL A 22 14.74 2.85 1.07
N SER A 23 14.87 1.54 1.26
CA SER A 23 15.53 0.93 2.41
C SER A 23 17.05 1.10 2.33
N ARG A 24 17.74 0.90 3.46
CA ARG A 24 19.20 1.09 3.55
C ARG A 24 20.00 0.15 2.63
N ASP A 25 19.41 -0.97 2.24
CA ASP A 25 19.96 -1.94 1.30
C ASP A 25 19.73 -1.56 -0.18
N GLY A 26 19.11 -0.41 -0.45
CA GLY A 26 18.81 0.08 -1.79
C GLY A 26 17.51 -0.45 -2.38
N THR A 27 16.76 -1.28 -1.66
CA THR A 27 15.47 -1.79 -2.15
C THR A 27 14.35 -0.78 -1.94
N TRP A 28 13.46 -0.68 -2.92
CA TRP A 28 12.22 0.07 -2.81
C TRP A 28 11.21 -0.72 -2.02
N THR A 29 10.62 -0.11 -1.00
CA THR A 29 9.65 -0.75 -0.10
C THR A 29 8.39 0.11 0.01
N CYS A 30 7.23 -0.56 0.04
CA CYS A 30 5.95 0.08 0.32
C CYS A 30 5.08 -0.81 1.21
N ARG A 31 4.31 -0.19 2.10
CA ARG A 31 3.44 -0.89 3.06
C ARG A 31 2.01 -0.42 2.93
N LEU A 32 1.06 -1.27 3.28
CA LEU A 32 -0.35 -0.88 3.32
C LEU A 32 -0.62 0.10 4.47
N ARG A 33 -1.53 1.05 4.21
CA ARG A 33 -2.01 2.03 5.21
C ARG A 33 -2.83 1.36 6.30
N ARG A 34 -3.58 0.32 5.94
CA ARG A 34 -4.46 -0.43 6.83
C ARG A 34 -4.02 -1.89 6.89
N PRO A 35 -4.15 -2.56 8.05
CA PRO A 35 -3.93 -3.99 8.13
C PRO A 35 -4.86 -4.75 7.17
N LEU A 36 -4.43 -5.94 6.77
CA LEU A 36 -5.25 -6.83 5.95
C LEU A 36 -6.43 -7.35 6.77
N SER A 37 -7.58 -7.55 6.12
CA SER A 37 -8.67 -8.32 6.72
C SER A 37 -8.33 -9.82 6.69
N HIS A 38 -8.99 -10.62 7.54
CA HIS A 38 -8.79 -12.07 7.56
C HIS A 38 -9.03 -12.73 6.19
N ALA A 39 -10.00 -12.22 5.41
CA ALA A 39 -10.27 -12.71 4.05
C ALA A 39 -9.12 -12.38 3.08
N GLN A 40 -8.51 -11.20 3.22
CA GLN A 40 -7.37 -10.78 2.40
C GLN A 40 -6.10 -11.57 2.75
N GLU A 41 -5.86 -11.81 4.04
CA GLU A 41 -4.75 -12.68 4.50
C GLU A 41 -4.90 -14.10 3.96
N LYS A 42 -6.11 -14.67 4.07
CA LYS A 42 -6.41 -16.02 3.55
C LYS A 42 -6.23 -16.12 2.03
N ALA A 43 -6.47 -15.03 1.31
CA ALA A 43 -6.25 -14.95 -0.12
C ALA A 43 -4.79 -14.63 -0.52
N GLY A 44 -3.89 -14.49 0.46
CA GLY A 44 -2.46 -14.30 0.23
C GLY A 44 -2.06 -12.90 -0.22
N LEU A 45 -2.84 -11.87 0.15
CA LEU A 45 -2.45 -10.48 -0.10
C LEU A 45 -1.26 -10.10 0.77
N LEU A 46 -0.43 -9.21 0.25
CA LEU A 46 0.77 -8.74 0.93
C LEU A 46 0.52 -7.42 1.67
N TYR A 47 0.97 -7.36 2.92
CA TYR A 47 1.01 -6.12 3.70
C TYR A 47 2.18 -5.19 3.30
N VAL A 48 3.25 -5.78 2.79
CA VAL A 48 4.47 -5.09 2.34
C VAL A 48 4.89 -5.63 0.98
N VAL A 49 5.27 -4.74 0.08
CA VAL A 49 5.90 -5.07 -1.20
C VAL A 49 7.29 -4.45 -1.27
N VAL A 50 8.23 -5.20 -1.85
CA VAL A 50 9.65 -4.82 -1.96
C VAL A 50 10.14 -5.13 -3.37
N ALA A 51 10.87 -4.20 -3.98
CA ALA A 51 11.44 -4.34 -5.32
C ALA A 51 12.84 -3.70 -5.40
N ALA A 52 13.59 -4.00 -6.46
CA ALA A 52 14.90 -3.41 -6.69
C ALA A 52 14.82 -1.95 -7.18
N ASP A 53 13.72 -1.57 -7.81
CA ASP A 53 13.50 -0.25 -8.39
C ASP A 53 12.05 0.23 -8.19
N CYS A 54 11.82 1.51 -8.50
CA CYS A 54 10.53 2.17 -8.31
C CYS A 54 9.45 1.60 -9.24
N ASP A 55 9.81 1.22 -10.47
CA ASP A 55 8.85 0.70 -11.46
C ASP A 55 8.35 -0.69 -11.07
N GLY A 56 9.25 -1.57 -10.62
CA GLY A 56 8.93 -2.88 -10.08
C GLY A 56 8.08 -2.78 -8.80
N LEU A 57 8.36 -1.78 -7.95
CA LEU A 57 7.53 -1.52 -6.78
C LEU A 57 6.11 -1.12 -7.19
N ALA A 58 5.97 -0.21 -8.16
CA ALA A 58 4.67 0.23 -8.67
C ALA A 58 3.88 -0.94 -9.30
N ALA A 59 4.55 -1.82 -10.05
CA ALA A 59 3.93 -3.02 -10.61
C ALA A 59 3.42 -3.99 -9.52
N LEU A 60 4.20 -4.21 -8.46
CA LEU A 60 3.76 -5.03 -7.32
C LEU A 60 2.58 -4.41 -6.58
N MET A 61 2.59 -3.09 -6.37
CA MET A 61 1.47 -2.37 -5.74
C MET A 61 0.18 -2.54 -6.57
N ALA A 62 0.26 -2.33 -7.88
CA ALA A 62 -0.89 -2.50 -8.79
C ALA A 62 -1.40 -3.95 -8.79
N HIS A 63 -0.50 -4.93 -8.83
CA HIS A 63 -0.87 -6.35 -8.79
C HIS A 63 -1.62 -6.73 -7.50
N GLU A 64 -1.16 -6.23 -6.35
CA GLU A 64 -1.81 -6.46 -5.07
C GLU A 64 -3.14 -5.70 -4.93
N ASP A 65 -3.30 -4.57 -5.62
CA ASP A 65 -4.57 -3.85 -5.70
C ASP A 65 -5.59 -4.56 -6.59
N GLU A 66 -5.17 -5.16 -7.71
CA GLU A 66 -6.03 -6.02 -8.51
C GLU A 66 -6.51 -7.25 -7.73
N LYS A 67 -5.63 -7.88 -6.93
CA LYS A 67 -6.03 -8.97 -6.03
C LYS A 67 -7.08 -8.51 -5.02
N ALA A 68 -6.88 -7.34 -4.42
CA ALA A 68 -7.83 -6.77 -3.46
C ALA A 68 -9.19 -6.47 -4.12
N ALA A 69 -9.20 -5.90 -5.32
CA ALA A 69 -10.42 -5.60 -6.07
C ALA A 69 -11.21 -6.87 -6.40
N ARG A 70 -10.53 -7.98 -6.73
CA ARG A 70 -11.19 -9.29 -6.97
C ARG A 70 -11.86 -9.88 -5.73
N LEU A 71 -11.35 -9.58 -4.53
CA LEU A 71 -11.91 -10.11 -3.27
C LEU A 71 -13.07 -9.29 -2.72
N ASN A 72 -13.17 -8.03 -3.13
CA ASN A 72 -14.27 -7.16 -2.76
C ASN A 72 -14.81 -6.49 -4.02
N PRO A 73 -15.53 -7.25 -4.88
CA PRO A 73 -16.30 -6.63 -5.95
C PRO A 73 -17.32 -5.73 -5.27
N ALA A 74 -17.23 -4.43 -5.56
CA ALA A 74 -18.19 -3.43 -5.08
C ALA A 74 -19.63 -3.81 -5.48
#